data_AF-A0A4Q4M8V5-F1
#
_entry.id   AF-A0A4Q4M8V5-F1
#
_cell.length_a   1.000
_cell.length_b   1.000
_cell.length_c   1.000
_cell.angle_alpha   90.00
_cell.angle_beta   90.00
_cell.angle_gamma   90.00
#
_symmetry.space_group_name_H-M   'P 1'
#
loop_
_entity.id
_entity.type
_entity.pdbx_description
1 polymer ?
#
loop_
_entity_poly.entity_id
_entity_poly.type
_entity_poly.pdbx_seq_one_letter_code
_entity_poly.pdbx_strand_id
1 'polypeptide(L)'
;MALSIIKQRIAYYGAGDLIAALPAHDSMKWVSHSVAAPPEALVIGTCDGRDILAFMGSVGGSPRRVQYCFKPADRLLNATTAPSLAPDKVVKLSLDAPFRYSADTSEAGKRNLDIVVQWYFMNIIGLDVDYVKYCQQFYKALQDIDAKKRAEGESGTPEPEAPRRAQDQRSSYHGRPSPEAKGTKQLVTPDKSPGGCPLVSMGGDEHTDLDALHDYLGSHGVLYLLKNLPGADEVRFVHQDFFLDAQPRKLFVGYHKEHGNDIYAYMRKPREYHRIEFYIEDTHALSRTVIRSEDVAKQRILHPFNKTYLESAHRIGQDEKARLTLMVK
;
A
#
# COMPACT_ATOMS: atom_id res chain seq x y z
N MET A 1 0.03 28.74 2.77
CA MET A 1 -0.84 27.88 1.90
C MET A 1 -2.27 27.94 2.44
N ALA A 2 -3.29 27.36 1.82
CA ALA A 2 -4.66 27.28 2.36
C ALA A 2 -5.08 25.81 2.48
N LEU A 3 -5.94 25.43 3.44
CA LEU A 3 -6.41 24.05 3.61
C LEU A 3 -7.07 23.50 2.32
N SER A 4 -7.77 24.37 1.59
CA SER A 4 -8.37 24.05 0.28
C SER A 4 -7.32 23.62 -0.74
N ILE A 5 -6.16 24.31 -0.79
CA ILE A 5 -5.05 23.98 -1.69
C ILE A 5 -4.45 22.62 -1.33
N ILE A 6 -4.35 22.30 -0.03
CA ILE A 6 -3.85 21.00 0.41
C ILE A 6 -4.85 19.90 0.04
N LYS A 7 -6.15 20.09 0.29
CA LYS A 7 -7.19 19.14 -0.13
C LYS A 7 -7.16 18.89 -1.65
N GLN A 8 -7.02 19.95 -2.45
CA GLN A 8 -6.86 19.85 -3.90
C GLN A 8 -5.60 19.08 -4.31
N ARG A 9 -4.46 19.32 -3.64
CA ARG A 9 -3.22 18.58 -3.90
C ARG A 9 -3.34 17.10 -3.57
N ILE A 10 -3.97 16.75 -2.44
CA ILE A 10 -4.17 15.35 -2.07
C ILE A 10 -5.10 14.65 -3.09
N ALA A 11 -6.17 15.34 -3.52
CA ALA A 11 -7.06 14.83 -4.55
C ALA A 11 -6.34 14.67 -5.91
N TYR A 12 -5.49 15.61 -6.29
CA TYR A 12 -4.64 15.51 -7.49
C TYR A 12 -3.74 14.27 -7.48
N TYR A 13 -3.32 13.81 -6.29
CA TYR A 13 -2.55 12.57 -6.13
C TYR A 13 -3.40 11.31 -5.93
N GLY A 14 -4.71 11.36 -6.21
CA GLY A 14 -5.59 10.19 -6.14
C GLY A 14 -5.87 9.69 -4.71
N ALA A 15 -5.51 10.46 -3.68
CA ALA A 15 -5.69 10.09 -2.27
C ALA A 15 -6.89 10.83 -1.62
N GLY A 16 -7.75 11.45 -2.43
CA GLY A 16 -8.93 12.19 -1.94
C GLY A 16 -9.87 11.29 -1.13
N ASP A 17 -10.14 10.09 -1.62
CA ASP A 17 -11.05 9.13 -0.97
C ASP A 17 -10.53 8.67 0.39
N LEU A 18 -9.21 8.56 0.56
CA LEU A 18 -8.58 8.19 1.83
C LEU A 18 -8.78 9.27 2.90
N ILE A 19 -8.75 10.54 2.50
CA ILE A 19 -9.06 11.66 3.41
C ILE A 19 -10.56 11.74 3.66
N ALA A 20 -11.40 11.48 2.66
CA ALA A 20 -12.85 11.45 2.81
C ALA A 20 -13.33 10.32 3.74
N ALA A 21 -12.56 9.23 3.85
CA ALA A 21 -12.83 8.14 4.78
C ALA A 21 -12.54 8.48 6.26
N LEU A 22 -11.81 9.59 6.53
CA LEU A 22 -11.63 10.06 7.90
C LEU A 22 -12.93 10.70 8.42
N PRO A 23 -13.31 10.45 9.68
CA PRO A 23 -14.40 11.17 10.32
C PRO A 23 -14.25 12.69 10.16
N ALA A 24 -15.38 13.36 9.96
CA ALA A 24 -15.39 14.82 9.90
C ALA A 24 -14.99 15.40 11.27
N HIS A 25 -14.26 16.51 11.28
CA HIS A 25 -13.71 17.08 12.52
C HIS A 25 -14.79 17.43 13.56
N ASP A 26 -15.98 17.83 13.13
CA ASP A 26 -17.17 18.12 13.94
C ASP A 26 -17.81 16.86 14.55
N SER A 27 -17.58 15.68 13.98
CA SER A 27 -17.99 14.39 14.54
C SER A 27 -17.05 13.86 15.63
N MET A 28 -15.88 14.48 15.81
CA MET A 28 -14.90 14.10 16.82
C MET A 28 -15.23 14.72 18.18
N LYS A 29 -14.77 14.07 19.26
CA LYS A 29 -14.97 14.56 20.62
C LYS A 29 -13.86 15.56 20.99
N TRP A 30 -14.25 16.82 21.17
CA TRP A 30 -13.37 17.90 21.61
C TRP A 30 -13.66 18.32 23.04
N VAL A 31 -12.63 18.71 23.78
CA VAL A 31 -12.74 19.23 25.15
C VAL A 31 -11.96 20.53 25.28
N SER A 32 -12.48 21.51 26.01
CA SER A 32 -11.78 22.78 26.24
C SER A 32 -10.47 22.55 27.00
N HIS A 33 -9.39 23.16 26.52
CA HIS A 33 -8.05 23.02 27.09
C HIS A 33 -7.33 24.37 27.08
N SER A 34 -7.23 25.01 28.24
CA SER A 34 -6.77 26.41 28.38
C SER A 34 -5.34 26.69 27.91
N VAL A 35 -4.48 25.67 27.85
CA VAL A 35 -3.07 25.78 27.44
C VAL A 35 -2.89 25.45 25.95
N ALA A 36 -3.93 24.93 25.30
CA ALA A 36 -3.87 24.55 23.91
C ALA A 36 -4.08 25.77 22.99
N ALA A 37 -3.54 25.71 21.79
CA ALA A 37 -3.76 26.70 20.73
C ALA A 37 -4.13 26.00 19.41
N PRO A 38 -5.42 25.86 19.07
CA PRO A 38 -6.62 26.46 19.68
C PRO A 38 -6.93 25.91 21.07
N PRO A 39 -7.78 26.58 21.89
CA PRO A 39 -8.06 26.22 23.29
C PRO A 39 -8.95 24.97 23.44
N GLU A 40 -8.69 23.96 22.61
CA GLU A 40 -9.40 22.71 22.49
C GLU A 40 -8.38 21.56 22.40
N ALA A 41 -8.75 20.43 22.99
CA ALA A 41 -8.03 19.18 22.88
C ALA A 41 -8.94 18.11 22.29
N LEU A 42 -8.36 17.25 21.46
CA LEU A 42 -9.01 16.14 20.80
C LEU A 42 -8.93 14.91 21.69
N VAL A 43 -10.06 14.25 21.94
CA VAL A 43 -10.06 12.96 22.61
C VAL A 43 -9.69 11.88 21.59
N ILE A 44 -8.58 11.18 21.83
CA ILE A 44 -8.02 10.19 20.89
C ILE A 44 -8.12 8.74 21.37
N GLY A 45 -8.61 8.53 22.59
CA GLY A 45 -8.73 7.20 23.19
C GLY A 45 -9.12 7.26 24.66
N THR A 46 -9.25 6.08 25.27
CA THR A 46 -9.49 5.94 26.71
C THR A 46 -8.58 4.85 27.29
N CYS A 47 -8.00 5.10 28.47
CA CYS A 47 -7.20 4.12 29.21
C CYS A 47 -7.55 4.21 30.68
N ASP A 48 -7.87 3.07 31.30
CA ASP A 48 -8.27 2.97 32.72
C ASP A 48 -9.39 3.96 33.10
N GLY A 49 -10.37 4.15 32.21
CA GLY A 49 -11.48 5.09 32.40
C GLY A 49 -11.12 6.58 32.29
N ARG A 50 -9.88 6.91 31.86
CA ARG A 50 -9.44 8.29 31.60
C ARG A 50 -9.32 8.57 30.11
N ASP A 51 -9.89 9.68 29.67
CA ASP A 51 -9.74 10.17 28.29
C ASP A 51 -8.26 10.51 28.01
N ILE A 52 -7.73 10.05 26.87
CA ILE A 52 -6.44 10.44 26.33
C ILE A 52 -6.69 11.65 25.42
N LEU A 53 -6.04 12.76 25.73
CA LEU A 53 -6.20 14.03 25.03
C LEU A 53 -4.97 14.30 24.17
N ALA A 54 -5.20 14.80 22.95
CA ALA A 54 -4.17 15.35 22.07
C ALA A 54 -4.45 16.84 21.84
N PHE A 55 -3.44 17.68 22.00
CA PHE A 55 -3.58 19.12 21.85
C PHE A 55 -2.35 19.77 21.24
N MET A 56 -2.55 20.95 20.66
CA MET A 56 -1.47 21.74 20.05
C MET A 56 -0.90 22.70 21.08
N GLY A 57 0.34 22.48 21.52
CA GLY A 57 1.03 23.31 22.50
C GLY A 57 2.34 23.88 21.96
N SER A 58 2.70 25.10 22.37
CA SER A 58 4.03 25.67 22.17
C SER A 58 4.84 25.60 23.46
N VAL A 59 6.01 24.95 23.43
CA VAL A 59 6.92 24.94 24.59
C VAL A 59 8.06 25.92 24.32
N GLY A 60 8.18 26.98 25.13
CA GLY A 60 9.33 27.89 25.06
C GLY A 60 9.56 28.57 23.70
N GLY A 61 8.51 29.03 23.02
CA GLY A 61 8.63 29.72 21.73
C GLY A 61 8.91 28.82 20.52
N SER A 62 8.95 27.50 20.72
CA SER A 62 9.06 26.52 19.62
C SER A 62 7.74 26.42 18.82
N PRO A 63 7.79 26.00 17.53
CA PRO A 63 6.60 25.81 16.72
C PRO A 63 5.62 24.86 17.40
N ARG A 64 4.31 25.11 17.21
CA ARG A 64 3.23 24.33 17.84
C ARG A 64 3.41 22.84 17.50
N ARG A 65 3.44 22.00 18.52
CA ARG A 65 3.57 20.53 18.38
C ARG A 65 2.38 19.84 19.03
N VAL A 66 2.08 18.65 18.54
CA VAL A 66 1.11 17.76 19.18
C VAL A 66 1.70 17.31 20.50
N GLN A 67 0.90 17.43 21.56
CA GLN A 67 1.20 16.95 22.89
C GLN A 67 0.04 16.10 23.36
N TYR A 68 0.36 15.16 24.25
CA TYR A 68 -0.61 14.21 24.77
C TYR A 68 -0.67 14.31 26.29
N CYS A 69 -1.85 14.14 26.86
CA CYS A 69 -2.03 14.03 28.31
C CYS A 69 -3.25 13.18 28.63
N PHE A 70 -3.36 12.72 29.87
CA PHE A 70 -4.62 12.21 30.38
C PHE A 70 -5.51 13.36 30.82
N LYS A 71 -6.81 13.25 30.57
CA LYS A 71 -7.79 14.12 31.21
C LYS A 71 -7.70 13.94 32.73
N PRO A 72 -7.52 15.02 33.50
CA PRO A 72 -7.47 14.92 34.96
C PRO A 72 -8.80 14.39 35.49
N ALA A 73 -8.74 13.52 36.51
CA ALA A 73 -9.92 12.93 37.13
C ALA A 73 -10.77 13.96 37.89
N ASP A 74 -10.14 15.03 38.37
CA ASP A 74 -10.80 16.15 39.05
C ASP A 74 -11.09 17.30 38.10
N ARG A 75 -12.36 17.74 38.05
CA ARG A 75 -12.81 18.93 37.29
C ARG A 75 -12.15 20.24 37.75
N LEU A 76 -11.51 20.25 38.93
CA LEU A 76 -10.86 21.41 39.54
C LEU A 76 -9.36 21.52 39.21
N LEU A 77 -8.74 20.47 38.67
CA LEU A 77 -7.34 20.51 38.26
C LEU A 77 -7.25 21.10 36.85
N ASN A 78 -6.64 22.28 36.75
CA ASN A 78 -6.32 22.89 35.47
C ASN A 78 -5.47 21.93 34.64
N ALA A 79 -5.76 21.85 33.33
CA ALA A 79 -5.07 20.96 32.40
C ALA A 79 -3.54 21.19 32.34
N THR A 80 -3.04 22.32 32.87
CA THR A 80 -1.62 22.62 33.14
C THR A 80 -0.91 21.64 34.08
N THR A 81 -1.66 20.89 34.91
CA THR A 81 -1.10 19.98 35.93
C THR A 81 -1.18 18.51 35.51
N ALA A 82 -1.81 18.22 34.37
CA ALA A 82 -1.89 16.86 33.87
C ALA A 82 -0.51 16.39 33.39
N PRO A 83 -0.02 15.22 33.85
CA PRO A 83 1.27 14.71 33.40
C PRO A 83 1.26 14.50 31.89
N SER A 84 2.23 15.12 31.21
CA SER A 84 2.40 14.94 29.77
C SER A 84 2.74 13.49 29.45
N LEU A 85 2.09 12.95 28.42
CA LEU A 85 2.34 11.62 27.90
C LEU A 85 3.34 11.70 26.75
N ALA A 86 4.42 10.94 26.89
CA ALA A 86 5.37 10.76 25.80
C ALA A 86 4.69 10.01 24.63
N PRO A 87 4.95 10.39 23.37
CA PRO A 87 4.39 9.70 22.19
C PRO A 87 4.58 8.18 22.23
N ASP A 88 5.74 7.72 22.71
CA ASP A 88 6.09 6.30 22.87
C ASP A 88 5.15 5.52 23.79
N LYS A 89 4.57 6.21 24.76
CA LYS A 89 3.57 5.63 25.66
C LYS A 89 2.21 5.64 24.99
N VAL A 90 1.84 6.74 24.32
CA VAL A 90 0.53 6.93 23.68
C VAL A 90 0.25 5.87 22.63
N VAL A 91 1.21 5.57 21.76
CA VAL A 91 1.05 4.55 20.70
C VAL A 91 0.88 3.13 21.22
N LYS A 92 1.17 2.88 22.50
CA LYS A 92 0.95 1.58 23.17
C LYS A 92 -0.40 1.50 23.88
N LEU A 93 -1.13 2.62 23.97
CA LEU A 93 -2.45 2.66 24.59
C LEU A 93 -3.54 2.29 23.59
N SER A 94 -4.70 1.87 24.10
CA SER A 94 -5.88 1.63 23.29
C SER A 94 -6.47 2.96 22.80
N LEU A 95 -6.09 3.36 21.59
CA LEU A 95 -6.64 4.54 20.92
C LEU A 95 -7.95 4.21 20.20
N ASP A 96 -8.78 5.23 20.02
CA ASP A 96 -10.01 5.14 19.25
C ASP A 96 -9.73 5.26 17.75
N ALA A 97 -10.69 4.84 16.93
CA ALA A 97 -10.62 5.13 15.50
C ALA A 97 -10.77 6.65 15.25
N PRO A 98 -10.03 7.24 14.29
CA PRO A 98 -9.10 6.57 13.36
C PRO A 98 -7.66 6.47 13.87
N PHE A 99 -7.34 7.05 15.04
CA PHE A 99 -5.97 7.18 15.55
C PHE A 99 -5.28 5.83 15.74
N ARG A 100 -6.01 4.80 16.14
CA ARG A 100 -5.49 3.43 16.29
C ARG A 100 -4.88 2.86 15.01
N TYR A 101 -5.34 3.30 13.84
CA TYR A 101 -4.82 2.81 12.55
C TYR A 101 -3.52 3.50 12.14
N SER A 102 -3.26 4.68 12.70
CA SER A 102 -2.06 5.48 12.41
C SER A 102 -0.98 5.32 13.46
N ALA A 103 -1.34 4.83 14.66
CA ALA A 103 -0.42 4.61 15.75
C ALA A 103 0.31 3.27 15.62
N ASP A 104 1.63 3.33 15.58
CA ASP A 104 2.53 2.18 15.72
C ASP A 104 3.74 2.61 16.57
N THR A 105 4.39 1.63 17.20
CA THR A 105 5.60 1.80 18.03
C THR A 105 6.82 2.29 17.25
N SER A 106 6.80 2.18 15.92
CA SER A 106 7.85 2.73 15.06
C SER A 106 7.87 4.27 15.05
N GLU A 107 9.04 4.85 14.75
CA GLU A 107 9.17 6.30 14.54
C GLU A 107 8.25 6.81 13.42
N ALA A 108 7.99 5.99 12.41
CA ALA A 108 7.04 6.32 11.34
C ALA A 108 5.59 6.33 11.85
N GLY A 109 5.20 5.37 12.69
CA GLY A 109 3.87 5.32 13.31
C GLY A 109 3.59 6.54 14.20
N LYS A 110 4.54 6.92 15.05
CA LYS A 110 4.42 8.13 15.89
C LYS A 110 4.22 9.38 15.03
N ARG A 111 4.99 9.52 13.95
CA ARG A 111 4.85 10.63 13.00
C ARG A 111 3.50 10.62 12.28
N ASN A 112 3.01 9.45 11.88
CA ASN A 112 1.71 9.32 11.22
C ASN A 112 0.57 9.74 12.16
N LEU A 113 0.62 9.31 13.43
CA LEU A 113 -0.33 9.75 14.45
C LEU A 113 -0.34 11.28 14.60
N ASP A 114 0.84 11.90 14.73
CA ASP A 114 0.97 13.35 14.82
C ASP A 114 0.39 14.07 13.59
N ILE A 115 0.62 13.55 12.38
CA ILE A 115 0.08 14.11 11.13
C ILE A 115 -1.45 14.03 11.12
N VAL A 116 -2.04 12.90 11.54
CA VAL A 116 -3.50 12.74 11.59
C VAL A 116 -4.12 13.66 12.63
N VAL A 117 -3.52 13.80 13.81
CA VAL A 117 -3.99 14.76 14.81
C VAL A 117 -3.90 16.19 14.28
N GLN A 118 -2.77 16.57 13.67
CA GLN A 118 -2.61 17.89 13.05
C GLN A 118 -3.65 18.13 11.95
N TRP A 119 -4.02 17.11 11.18
CA TRP A 119 -5.10 17.20 10.19
C TRP A 119 -6.43 17.65 10.80
N TYR A 120 -6.84 17.08 11.93
CA TYR A 120 -8.05 17.50 12.62
C TYR A 120 -7.98 18.95 13.09
N PHE A 121 -6.87 19.36 13.71
CA PHE A 121 -6.68 20.75 14.13
C PHE A 121 -6.65 21.74 12.95
N MET A 122 -6.11 21.35 11.80
CA MET A 122 -6.14 22.18 10.60
C MET A 122 -7.57 22.45 10.10
N ASN A 123 -8.50 21.50 10.29
CA ASN A 123 -9.90 21.70 9.91
C ASN A 123 -10.63 22.66 10.86
N ILE A 124 -10.21 22.80 12.12
CA ILE A 124 -10.80 23.74 13.10
C ILE A 124 -10.30 25.17 12.90
N ILE A 125 -9.00 25.38 12.74
CA ILE A 125 -8.40 26.72 12.75
C ILE A 125 -8.64 27.46 11.41
N GLY A 126 -9.05 26.74 10.37
CA GLY A 126 -9.45 27.33 9.10
C GLY A 126 -8.29 27.96 8.32
N LEU A 127 -8.63 28.95 7.47
CA LEU A 127 -7.79 29.53 6.41
C LEU A 127 -6.64 30.43 6.89
N ASP A 128 -6.60 30.81 8.17
CA ASP A 128 -5.69 31.86 8.70
C ASP A 128 -4.31 31.34 9.15
N VAL A 129 -3.96 30.10 8.82
CA VAL A 129 -2.72 29.47 9.31
C VAL A 129 -1.70 29.30 8.19
N ASP A 130 -0.47 29.77 8.42
CA ASP A 130 0.67 29.41 7.56
C ASP A 130 1.01 27.92 7.74
N TYR A 131 0.42 27.07 6.90
CA TYR A 131 0.57 25.59 6.93
C TYR A 131 2.02 25.13 6.84
N VAL A 132 2.90 25.90 6.20
CA VAL A 132 4.33 25.57 6.11
C VAL A 132 4.95 25.58 7.51
N LYS A 133 4.51 26.49 8.37
CA LYS A 133 4.94 26.61 9.77
C LYS A 133 4.15 25.71 10.71
N TYR A 134 2.87 25.49 10.42
CA TYR A 134 1.96 24.75 11.30
C TYR A 134 2.11 23.23 11.20
N CYS A 135 2.39 22.72 10.00
CA CYS A 135 2.48 21.30 9.72
C CYS A 135 3.67 21.02 8.78
N GLN A 136 4.86 21.47 9.20
CA GLN A 136 6.07 21.44 8.37
C GLN A 136 6.40 20.05 7.84
N GLN A 137 6.16 19.00 8.63
CA GLN A 137 6.44 17.62 8.24
C GLN A 137 5.49 17.13 7.15
N PHE A 138 4.20 17.39 7.29
CA PHE A 138 3.22 17.08 6.25
C PHE A 138 3.49 17.87 4.97
N TYR A 139 3.88 19.14 5.11
CA TYR A 139 4.26 19.96 3.96
C TYR A 139 5.50 19.39 3.24
N LYS A 140 6.53 18.96 3.98
CA LYS A 140 7.69 18.27 3.40
C LYS A 140 7.28 16.97 2.69
N ALA A 141 6.41 16.17 3.30
CA ALA A 141 5.91 14.96 2.66
C ALA A 141 5.17 15.25 1.34
N LEU A 142 4.39 16.34 1.28
CA LEU A 142 3.77 16.80 0.03
C LEU A 142 4.81 17.30 -0.99
N GLN A 143 5.84 18.02 -0.55
CA GLN A 143 6.93 18.47 -1.45
C GLN A 143 7.71 17.29 -2.02
N ASP A 144 7.98 16.25 -1.23
CA ASP A 144 8.67 15.05 -1.69
C ASP A 144 7.83 14.31 -2.75
N ILE A 145 6.50 14.28 -2.58
CA ILE A 145 5.58 13.74 -3.59
C ILE A 145 5.60 14.61 -4.85
N ASP A 146 5.51 15.95 -4.72
CA ASP A 146 5.58 16.89 -5.84
C ASP A 146 6.90 16.75 -6.63
N ALA A 147 8.02 16.57 -5.92
CA ALA A 147 9.34 16.42 -6.53
C ALA A 147 9.47 15.07 -7.26
N LYS A 148 8.97 13.99 -6.66
CA LYS A 148 8.98 12.67 -7.27
C LYS A 148 8.14 12.62 -8.55
N LYS A 149 6.94 13.21 -8.55
CA LYS A 149 6.07 13.26 -9.73
C LYS A 149 6.67 14.13 -10.86
N ARG A 150 7.40 15.20 -10.54
CA ARG A 150 8.14 15.98 -11.55
C ARG A 150 9.29 15.19 -12.18
N ALA A 151 10.05 14.45 -11.38
CA ALA A 151 11.10 13.56 -11.91
C ALA A 151 10.53 12.41 -12.77
N GLU A 152 9.34 11.91 -12.44
CA GLU A 152 8.61 10.92 -13.25
C GLU A 152 8.11 11.53 -14.58
N GLY A 153 7.76 12.82 -14.62
CA GLY A 153 7.35 13.52 -15.85
C GLY A 153 8.51 13.92 -16.78
N GLU A 154 9.69 14.21 -16.23
CA GLU A 154 10.88 14.59 -17.01
C GLU A 154 11.66 13.40 -17.58
N SER A 155 11.36 12.18 -17.11
CA SER A 155 11.94 10.93 -17.64
C SER A 155 11.10 10.27 -18.74
N GLY A 156 10.15 11.02 -19.32
CA GLY A 156 9.44 10.64 -20.53
C GLY A 156 10.39 10.41 -21.71
N THR A 157 10.43 9.17 -22.18
CA THR A 157 11.16 8.65 -23.34
C THR A 157 10.99 9.55 -24.57
N PRO A 158 12.03 9.75 -25.41
CA PRO A 158 11.88 10.44 -26.69
C PRO A 158 10.83 9.72 -27.53
N GLU A 159 9.88 10.48 -28.06
CA GLU A 159 8.88 10.01 -29.01
C GLU A 159 9.56 9.21 -30.15
N PRO A 160 9.15 7.97 -30.45
CA PRO A 160 9.69 7.25 -31.59
C PRO A 160 9.30 7.98 -32.87
N GLU A 161 10.28 8.51 -33.61
CA GLU A 161 10.05 9.02 -34.96
C GLU A 161 9.33 7.94 -35.78
N ALA A 162 8.17 8.31 -36.33
CA ALA A 162 7.36 7.46 -37.16
C ALA A 162 8.19 6.86 -38.32
N PRO A 163 8.00 5.57 -38.66
CA PRO A 163 8.76 4.95 -39.73
C PRO A 163 8.42 5.63 -41.06
N ARG A 164 9.43 6.30 -41.64
CA ARG A 164 9.38 6.82 -43.01
C ARG A 164 9.06 5.65 -43.95
N ARG A 165 7.92 5.78 -44.65
CA ARG A 165 7.50 4.88 -45.73
C ARG A 165 8.62 4.75 -46.76
N ALA A 166 9.13 3.54 -46.96
CA ALA A 166 9.91 3.20 -48.14
C ALA A 166 8.94 2.83 -49.28
N GLN A 167 9.07 3.57 -50.38
CA GLN A 167 8.39 3.36 -51.66
C GLN A 167 8.75 2.01 -52.29
N ASP A 168 7.71 1.40 -52.87
CA ASP A 168 7.67 0.66 -54.13
C ASP A 168 8.97 0.03 -54.66
N GLN A 169 9.05 -1.30 -54.65
CA GLN A 169 9.47 -2.05 -55.83
C GLN A 169 8.58 -3.28 -56.06
N ARG A 170 7.81 -3.20 -57.15
CA ARG A 170 7.12 -4.31 -57.81
C ARG A 170 8.11 -5.36 -58.32
N SER A 171 7.79 -6.62 -58.15
CA SER A 171 8.03 -7.64 -59.17
C SER A 171 6.95 -8.73 -59.08
N SER A 172 6.12 -8.82 -60.11
CA SER A 172 5.16 -9.89 -60.37
C SER A 172 5.89 -11.15 -60.85
N TYR A 173 5.37 -12.36 -60.55
CA TYR A 173 4.90 -13.32 -61.58
C TYR A 173 4.34 -14.63 -60.95
N HIS A 174 3.09 -14.94 -61.34
CA HIS A 174 2.25 -16.15 -61.38
C HIS A 174 2.48 -17.45 -60.56
N GLY A 175 1.39 -17.90 -59.89
CA GLY A 175 0.62 -19.10 -60.31
C GLY A 175 0.61 -20.39 -59.45
N ARG A 176 -0.44 -20.56 -58.60
CA ARG A 176 -1.29 -21.74 -58.22
C ARG A 176 -0.75 -23.22 -58.27
N PRO A 177 -1.43 -24.22 -57.63
CA PRO A 177 -2.02 -24.36 -56.27
C PRO A 177 -1.68 -25.73 -55.57
N SER A 178 -2.29 -25.95 -54.38
CA SER A 178 -2.29 -27.07 -53.39
C SER A 178 -2.30 -28.55 -53.89
N PRO A 179 -2.04 -29.58 -53.03
CA PRO A 179 -3.05 -30.07 -52.06
C PRO A 179 -2.56 -30.64 -50.70
N GLU A 180 -3.47 -30.53 -49.71
CA GLU A 180 -3.86 -31.48 -48.63
C GLU A 180 -2.85 -32.16 -47.67
N ALA A 181 -3.12 -32.01 -46.35
CA ALA A 181 -3.14 -33.13 -45.41
C ALA A 181 -4.01 -32.83 -44.17
N LYS A 182 -4.95 -33.75 -43.90
CA LYS A 182 -5.93 -33.79 -42.81
C LYS A 182 -5.30 -34.14 -41.45
N GLY A 183 -5.96 -33.77 -40.35
CA GLY A 183 -5.65 -34.27 -39.01
C GLY A 183 -6.52 -33.71 -37.89
N THR A 184 -7.84 -33.91 -37.97
CA THR A 184 -8.85 -33.56 -36.95
C THR A 184 -8.75 -34.48 -35.72
N LYS A 185 -8.75 -33.93 -34.50
CA LYS A 185 -9.25 -34.65 -33.31
C LYS A 185 -10.10 -33.73 -32.43
N GLN A 186 -11.14 -34.37 -31.91
CA GLN A 186 -12.44 -33.86 -31.53
C GLN A 186 -12.54 -33.67 -30.01
N LEU A 187 -13.30 -32.66 -29.61
CA LEU A 187 -13.80 -32.38 -28.27
C LEU A 187 -14.76 -33.48 -27.79
N VAL A 188 -14.69 -33.86 -26.51
CA VAL A 188 -15.84 -34.41 -25.75
C VAL A 188 -15.81 -33.86 -24.32
N THR A 189 -16.97 -33.36 -23.91
CA THR A 189 -17.38 -32.74 -22.63
C THR A 189 -17.48 -33.72 -21.46
N PRO A 190 -17.55 -33.20 -20.22
CA PRO A 190 -18.45 -33.77 -19.22
C PRO A 190 -19.43 -32.73 -18.65
N ASP A 191 -20.66 -33.21 -18.46
CA ASP A 191 -21.84 -32.50 -17.97
C ASP A 191 -22.01 -32.70 -16.45
N LYS A 192 -22.59 -31.68 -15.78
CA LYS A 192 -23.30 -31.66 -14.48
C LYS A 192 -22.55 -31.74 -13.13
N SER A 193 -22.47 -30.57 -12.48
CA SER A 193 -22.62 -30.36 -11.02
C SER A 193 -24.06 -30.65 -10.54
N PRO A 194 -24.29 -30.75 -9.21
CA PRO A 194 -24.91 -29.60 -8.52
C PRO A 194 -24.39 -29.35 -7.09
N GLY A 195 -24.36 -28.08 -6.68
CA GLY A 195 -24.17 -27.68 -5.28
C GLY A 195 -23.57 -26.28 -5.12
N GLY A 196 -24.27 -25.23 -5.57
CA GLY A 196 -23.80 -23.85 -5.53
C GLY A 196 -24.13 -23.10 -4.24
N CYS A 197 -23.28 -22.11 -3.93
CA CYS A 197 -23.63 -20.84 -3.30
C CYS A 197 -22.83 -19.73 -4.02
N PRO A 198 -23.38 -18.50 -4.12
CA PRO A 198 -23.19 -17.65 -5.31
C PRO A 198 -21.85 -16.91 -5.31
N LEU A 199 -21.02 -17.23 -6.29
CA LEU A 199 -20.02 -16.29 -6.79
C LEU A 199 -20.77 -15.16 -7.49
N VAL A 200 -20.75 -13.99 -6.87
CA VAL A 200 -21.07 -12.73 -7.55
C VAL A 200 -20.17 -12.64 -8.77
N SER A 201 -20.80 -12.80 -9.93
CA SER A 201 -20.21 -12.60 -11.24
C SER A 201 -19.79 -11.14 -11.38
N MET A 202 -18.53 -10.83 -11.05
CA MET A 202 -17.86 -9.64 -11.56
C MET A 202 -17.43 -9.94 -13.00
N GLY A 203 -18.41 -9.88 -13.90
CA GLY A 203 -18.16 -9.92 -15.34
C GLY A 203 -17.78 -8.52 -15.82
N GLY A 204 -16.55 -8.38 -16.33
CA GLY A 204 -16.06 -7.20 -17.04
C GLY A 204 -14.58 -6.93 -16.75
N ASP A 205 -13.73 -7.07 -17.77
CA ASP A 205 -12.33 -6.61 -17.86
C ASP A 205 -11.16 -7.43 -17.26
N GLU A 206 -11.36 -8.60 -16.65
CA GLU A 206 -10.20 -9.38 -16.13
C GLU A 206 -9.32 -10.02 -17.22
N HIS A 207 -9.86 -10.28 -18.42
CA HIS A 207 -9.09 -10.89 -19.51
C HIS A 207 -8.26 -9.88 -20.32
N THR A 208 -8.66 -8.61 -20.36
CA THR A 208 -7.97 -7.59 -21.18
C THR A 208 -6.58 -7.23 -20.67
N ASP A 209 -6.36 -7.22 -19.35
CA ASP A 209 -5.06 -6.87 -18.77
C ASP A 209 -4.04 -8.02 -18.89
N LEU A 210 -4.51 -9.27 -18.78
CA LEU A 210 -3.66 -10.45 -18.93
C LEU A 210 -3.27 -10.67 -20.38
N ASP A 211 -4.20 -10.45 -21.32
CA ASP A 211 -3.94 -10.47 -22.76
C ASP A 211 -2.96 -9.34 -23.15
N ALA A 212 -3.16 -8.13 -22.62
CA ALA A 212 -2.24 -7.01 -22.85
C ALA A 212 -0.83 -7.29 -22.30
N LEU A 213 -0.71 -7.92 -21.12
CA LEU A 213 0.58 -8.35 -20.58
C LEU A 213 1.22 -9.44 -21.44
N HIS A 214 0.43 -10.39 -21.92
CA HIS A 214 0.89 -11.46 -22.80
C HIS A 214 1.43 -10.90 -24.12
N ASP A 215 0.71 -9.96 -24.74
CA ASP A 215 1.13 -9.25 -25.95
C ASP A 215 2.37 -8.38 -25.72
N TYR A 216 2.45 -7.71 -24.56
CA TYR A 216 3.62 -6.93 -24.17
C TYR A 216 4.86 -7.82 -24.03
N LEU A 217 4.75 -8.94 -23.31
CA LEU A 217 5.86 -9.88 -23.15
C LEU A 217 6.21 -10.58 -24.47
N GLY A 218 5.22 -10.80 -25.34
CA GLY A 218 5.39 -11.38 -26.67
C GLY A 218 6.15 -10.47 -27.62
N SER A 219 5.78 -9.19 -27.67
CA SER A 219 6.46 -8.16 -28.48
C SER A 219 7.92 -7.93 -28.07
N HIS A 220 8.26 -8.20 -26.81
CA HIS A 220 9.62 -8.12 -26.28
C HIS A 220 10.37 -9.47 -26.30
N GLY A 221 9.77 -10.54 -26.85
CA GLY A 221 10.41 -11.85 -26.97
C GLY A 221 10.66 -12.57 -25.63
N VAL A 222 10.02 -12.13 -24.55
CA VAL A 222 10.21 -12.65 -23.18
C VAL A 222 9.07 -13.54 -22.70
N LEU A 223 8.19 -13.96 -23.60
CA LEU A 223 7.04 -14.83 -23.30
C LEU A 223 7.43 -16.18 -22.66
N TYR A 224 8.67 -16.63 -22.86
CA TYR A 224 9.21 -17.83 -22.23
C TYR A 224 9.27 -17.71 -20.69
N LEU A 225 9.23 -16.49 -20.13
CA LEU A 225 9.16 -16.27 -18.69
C LEU A 225 7.82 -16.77 -18.11
N LEU A 226 6.72 -16.64 -18.87
CA LEU A 226 5.41 -17.15 -18.45
C LEU A 226 5.30 -18.67 -18.54
N LYS A 227 6.04 -19.30 -19.47
CA LYS A 227 6.02 -20.76 -19.66
C LYS A 227 6.57 -21.56 -18.47
N ASN A 228 7.35 -20.90 -17.62
CA ASN A 228 7.90 -21.49 -16.41
C ASN A 228 7.04 -21.21 -15.17
N LEU A 229 5.90 -20.52 -15.35
CA LEU A 229 4.96 -20.28 -14.27
C LEU A 229 3.98 -21.45 -14.17
N PRO A 230 3.83 -22.03 -12.97
CA PRO A 230 2.80 -23.02 -12.71
C PRO A 230 1.41 -22.40 -12.95
N GLY A 231 0.45 -23.25 -13.30
CA GLY A 231 -0.95 -22.85 -13.38
C GLY A 231 -1.44 -22.27 -12.03
N ALA A 232 -2.47 -21.43 -12.06
CA ALA A 232 -3.03 -20.85 -10.83
C ALA A 232 -3.57 -21.93 -9.85
N ASP A 233 -3.86 -23.12 -10.35
CA ASP A 233 -4.28 -24.32 -9.64
C ASP A 233 -3.09 -25.12 -9.05
N GLU A 234 -1.89 -24.94 -9.58
CA GLU A 234 -0.66 -25.56 -9.11
C GLU A 234 0.03 -24.76 -7.99
N VAL A 235 -0.43 -23.53 -7.73
CA VAL A 235 0.03 -22.69 -6.64
C VAL A 235 -1.03 -22.52 -5.55
N ARG A 236 -0.57 -22.45 -4.29
CA ARG A 236 -1.47 -22.36 -3.15
C ARG A 236 -1.78 -20.90 -2.82
N PHE A 237 -2.94 -20.43 -3.26
CA PHE A 237 -3.54 -19.20 -2.77
C PHE A 237 -4.36 -19.46 -1.50
N VAL A 238 -4.22 -18.59 -0.52
CA VAL A 238 -4.98 -18.65 0.73
C VAL A 238 -5.72 -17.32 0.90
N HIS A 239 -6.97 -17.38 1.39
CA HIS A 239 -7.69 -16.16 1.70
C HIS A 239 -7.00 -15.39 2.82
N GLN A 240 -7.02 -14.06 2.73
CA GLN A 240 -6.49 -13.19 3.77
C GLN A 240 -7.49 -12.07 4.03
N ASP A 241 -7.71 -11.77 5.30
CA ASP A 241 -8.61 -10.75 5.81
C ASP A 241 -7.87 -9.73 6.71
N PHE A 242 -6.55 -9.86 6.80
CA PHE A 242 -5.72 -9.12 7.74
C PHE A 242 -5.29 -7.75 7.18
N PHE A 243 -4.77 -7.72 5.95
CA PHE A 243 -4.39 -6.48 5.29
C PHE A 243 -5.52 -6.02 4.40
N LEU A 244 -6.27 -5.02 4.87
CA LEU A 244 -7.37 -4.41 4.12
C LEU A 244 -6.90 -3.68 2.85
N ASP A 245 -5.62 -3.29 2.79
CA ASP A 245 -4.98 -2.66 1.63
C ASP A 245 -4.29 -3.68 0.70
N ALA A 246 -4.46 -4.98 0.95
CA ALA A 246 -3.94 -6.06 0.12
C ALA A 246 -5.05 -6.76 -0.66
N GLN A 247 -4.66 -7.44 -1.73
CA GLN A 247 -5.54 -8.35 -2.45
C GLN A 247 -6.10 -9.43 -1.51
N PRO A 248 -7.34 -9.92 -1.74
CA PRO A 248 -8.02 -10.84 -0.82
C PRO A 248 -7.39 -12.23 -0.75
N ARG A 249 -6.39 -12.50 -1.59
CA ARG A 249 -5.62 -13.75 -1.58
C ARG A 249 -4.14 -13.45 -1.42
N LYS A 250 -3.50 -14.23 -0.54
CA LYS A 250 -2.05 -14.29 -0.38
C LYS A 250 -1.51 -15.56 -1.05
N LEU A 251 -0.32 -15.46 -1.60
CA LEU A 251 0.33 -16.55 -2.31
C LEU A 251 1.33 -17.25 -1.39
N PHE A 252 1.23 -18.56 -1.23
CA PHE A 252 2.21 -19.34 -0.51
C PHE A 252 3.49 -19.48 -1.34
N VAL A 253 4.64 -19.11 -0.76
CA VAL A 253 5.93 -19.09 -1.49
C VAL A 253 7.00 -19.98 -0.87
N GLY A 254 6.84 -20.44 0.37
CA GLY A 254 7.74 -21.41 0.99
C GLY A 254 7.77 -21.35 2.51
N TYR A 255 8.91 -21.70 3.10
CA TYR A 255 9.04 -21.88 4.55
C TYR A 255 10.24 -21.12 5.13
N HIS A 256 10.09 -20.67 6.37
CA HIS A 256 11.18 -20.10 7.16
C HIS A 256 12.26 -21.17 7.42
N LYS A 257 13.53 -20.84 7.17
CA LYS A 257 14.63 -21.81 7.20
C LYS A 257 14.83 -22.48 8.57
N GLU A 258 14.64 -21.72 9.65
CA GLU A 258 14.95 -22.16 11.02
C GLU A 258 13.75 -22.78 11.73
N HIS A 259 12.56 -22.19 11.55
CA HIS A 259 11.36 -22.56 12.31
C HIS A 259 10.34 -23.33 11.48
N GLY A 260 10.49 -23.37 10.15
CA GLY A 260 9.54 -24.05 9.27
C GLY A 260 8.22 -23.32 9.06
N ASN A 261 8.02 -22.15 9.67
CA ASN A 261 6.82 -21.33 9.50
C ASN A 261 6.56 -20.95 8.04
N ASP A 262 5.29 -20.87 7.65
CA ASP A 262 4.91 -20.57 6.28
C ASP A 262 5.31 -19.14 5.90
N ILE A 263 5.74 -18.97 4.65
CA ILE A 263 6.02 -17.67 4.05
C ILE A 263 4.96 -17.41 2.98
N TYR A 264 4.29 -16.28 3.12
CA TYR A 264 3.29 -15.80 2.18
C TYR A 264 3.75 -14.49 1.54
N ALA A 265 3.43 -14.34 0.25
CA ALA A 265 3.55 -13.11 -0.49
C ALA A 265 2.20 -12.41 -0.59
N TYR A 266 2.19 -11.14 -0.24
CA TYR A 266 1.03 -10.27 -0.24
C TYR A 266 1.17 -9.22 -1.33
N MET A 267 0.16 -9.15 -2.20
CA MET A 267 0.05 -8.05 -3.15
C MET A 267 -0.70 -6.89 -2.50
N ARG A 268 0.04 -5.85 -2.12
CA ARG A 268 -0.51 -4.63 -1.50
C ARG A 268 -0.63 -3.52 -2.52
N LYS A 269 -1.63 -2.66 -2.34
CA LYS A 269 -1.81 -1.45 -3.16
C LYS A 269 -1.70 -0.20 -2.28
N PRO A 270 -0.50 0.13 -1.79
CA PRO A 270 -0.33 1.29 -0.91
C PRO A 270 -0.57 2.63 -1.65
N ARG A 271 -0.50 2.65 -2.99
CA ARG A 271 -0.69 3.82 -3.89
C ARG A 271 -1.20 3.35 -5.28
N GLU A 272 -0.77 3.98 -6.37
CA GLU A 272 -1.13 3.62 -7.76
C GLU A 272 -0.51 2.31 -8.26
N TYR A 273 0.45 1.72 -7.54
CA TYR A 273 1.14 0.49 -7.97
C TYR A 273 0.98 -0.65 -6.97
N HIS A 274 0.84 -1.86 -7.51
CA HIS A 274 0.91 -3.09 -6.73
C HIS A 274 2.35 -3.32 -6.26
N ARG A 275 2.53 -3.58 -4.97
CA ARG A 275 3.80 -3.97 -4.35
C ARG A 275 3.65 -5.35 -3.74
N ILE A 276 4.65 -6.20 -3.95
CA ILE A 276 4.75 -7.50 -3.27
C ILE A 276 5.55 -7.35 -1.98
N GLU A 277 4.98 -7.83 -0.88
CA GLU A 277 5.63 -7.92 0.42
C GLU A 277 5.56 -9.35 0.95
N PHE A 278 6.62 -9.81 1.61
CA PHE A 278 6.75 -11.18 2.10
C PHE A 278 6.64 -11.20 3.63
N TYR A 279 5.87 -12.15 4.16
CA TYR A 279 5.66 -12.30 5.60
C TYR A 279 5.83 -13.76 6.01
N ILE A 280 6.46 -13.97 7.17
CA ILE A 280 6.44 -15.25 7.89
C ILE A 280 5.16 -15.25 8.72
N GLU A 281 4.33 -16.26 8.54
CA GLU A 281 3.15 -16.48 9.36
C GLU A 281 3.37 -17.70 10.25
N ASP A 282 3.25 -17.48 11.55
CA ASP A 282 3.21 -18.57 12.51
C ASP A 282 1.79 -19.15 12.52
N THR A 283 1.66 -20.46 12.34
CA THR A 283 0.37 -21.15 12.41
C THR A 283 -0.19 -21.19 13.83
N HIS A 284 0.66 -21.01 14.84
CA HIS A 284 0.32 -21.07 16.26
C HIS A 284 0.16 -19.69 16.91
N ALA A 285 0.64 -18.62 16.26
CA ALA A 285 0.54 -17.25 16.76
C ALA A 285 0.06 -16.29 15.68
N LEU A 286 -0.82 -15.34 16.02
CA LEU A 286 -1.28 -14.28 15.11
C LEU A 286 -0.16 -13.26 14.74
N SER A 287 1.08 -13.54 15.11
CA SER A 287 2.25 -12.72 14.80
C SER A 287 2.73 -12.98 13.37
N ARG A 288 3.00 -11.90 12.64
CA ARG A 288 3.54 -11.93 11.29
C ARG A 288 4.83 -11.13 11.24
N THR A 289 5.89 -11.73 10.74
CA THR A 289 7.19 -11.08 10.65
C THR A 289 7.49 -10.71 9.22
N VAL A 290 7.71 -9.42 8.96
CA VAL A 290 8.06 -8.91 7.62
C VAL A 290 9.42 -9.49 7.21
N ILE A 291 9.49 -10.05 6.00
CA ILE A 291 10.75 -10.42 5.35
C ILE A 291 11.08 -9.34 4.32
N ARG A 292 12.28 -8.78 4.42
CA ARG A 292 12.84 -7.92 3.37
C ARG A 292 13.04 -8.75 2.11
N SER A 293 12.61 -8.24 0.95
CA SER A 293 12.73 -8.97 -0.32
C SER A 293 14.17 -9.44 -0.57
N GLU A 294 15.16 -8.65 -0.16
CA GLU A 294 16.59 -8.94 -0.29
C GLU A 294 17.02 -10.20 0.48
N ASP A 295 16.30 -10.53 1.55
CA ASP A 295 16.59 -11.65 2.45
C ASP A 295 15.71 -12.88 2.16
N VAL A 296 14.80 -12.81 1.17
CA VAL A 296 13.90 -13.94 0.81
C VAL A 296 14.70 -15.17 0.36
N ALA A 297 15.80 -14.98 -0.36
CA ALA A 297 16.66 -16.10 -0.79
C ALA A 297 17.36 -16.85 0.35
N LYS A 298 17.41 -16.28 1.56
CA LYS A 298 17.93 -16.98 2.75
C LYS A 298 16.96 -18.05 3.27
N GLN A 299 15.72 -18.02 2.81
CA GLN A 299 14.65 -18.89 3.26
C GLN A 299 14.48 -20.11 2.35
N ARG A 300 13.65 -21.07 2.77
CA ARG A 300 13.31 -22.26 1.97
C ARG A 300 12.17 -21.94 1.02
N ILE A 301 12.46 -21.11 0.03
CA ILE A 301 11.52 -20.73 -1.01
C ILE A 301 11.34 -21.88 -1.99
N LEU A 302 10.09 -22.12 -2.38
CA LEU A 302 9.72 -23.22 -3.25
C LEU A 302 9.81 -22.82 -4.72
N HIS A 303 9.84 -23.84 -5.57
CA HIS A 303 9.62 -23.65 -6.99
C HIS A 303 8.19 -23.12 -7.24
N PRO A 304 7.97 -22.18 -8.16
CA PRO A 304 8.93 -21.58 -9.12
C PRO A 304 9.78 -20.44 -8.53
N PHE A 305 9.37 -19.86 -7.39
CA PHE A 305 9.94 -18.63 -6.79
C PHE A 305 11.45 -18.67 -6.61
N ASN A 306 11.99 -19.85 -6.25
CA ASN A 306 13.42 -20.05 -6.08
C ASN A 306 14.27 -19.96 -7.36
N LYS A 307 13.67 -19.94 -8.56
CA LYS A 307 14.37 -19.81 -9.85
C LYS A 307 14.60 -18.36 -10.28
N THR A 308 14.14 -17.38 -9.50
CA THR A 308 14.31 -15.94 -9.82
C THR A 308 15.67 -15.37 -9.43
N TYR A 309 16.47 -16.17 -8.71
CA TYR A 309 17.81 -15.87 -8.22
C TYR A 309 18.67 -17.14 -8.23
N LEU A 310 19.98 -16.98 -8.08
CA LEU A 310 20.92 -18.11 -8.02
C LEU A 310 20.68 -18.96 -6.76
N GLU A 311 20.65 -20.29 -6.93
CA GLU A 311 20.63 -21.23 -5.80
C GLU A 311 21.86 -20.95 -4.90
N SER A 312 21.64 -20.77 -3.60
CA SER A 312 22.63 -20.31 -2.58
C SER A 312 22.91 -18.79 -2.48
N ALA A 313 22.17 -17.95 -3.20
CA ALA A 313 22.23 -16.50 -3.01
C ALA A 313 21.91 -16.12 -1.56
N HIS A 314 22.87 -15.50 -0.88
CA HIS A 314 22.67 -15.01 0.48
C HIS A 314 21.84 -13.73 0.50
N ARG A 315 21.87 -12.95 -0.58
CA ARG A 315 21.02 -11.78 -0.82
C ARG A 315 20.69 -11.71 -2.30
N ILE A 316 19.50 -11.21 -2.61
CA ILE A 316 19.10 -10.93 -3.99
C ILE A 316 19.34 -9.46 -4.33
N GLY A 317 19.84 -9.19 -5.53
CA GLY A 317 20.01 -7.85 -6.07
C GLY A 317 18.70 -7.26 -6.59
N GLN A 318 18.79 -6.07 -7.18
CA GLN A 318 17.62 -5.35 -7.68
C GLN A 318 16.94 -6.09 -8.85
N ASP A 319 17.71 -6.70 -9.74
CA ASP A 319 17.19 -7.43 -10.90
C ASP A 319 16.52 -8.74 -10.48
N GLU A 320 17.14 -9.51 -9.58
CA GLU A 320 16.51 -10.70 -9.00
C GLU A 320 15.23 -10.35 -8.24
N LYS A 321 15.23 -9.24 -7.48
CA LYS A 321 14.05 -8.76 -6.78
C LYS A 321 12.93 -8.37 -7.73
N ALA A 322 13.27 -7.71 -8.84
CA ALA A 322 12.30 -7.38 -9.89
C ALA A 322 11.72 -8.65 -10.52
N ARG A 323 12.56 -9.64 -10.85
CA ARG A 323 12.13 -10.96 -11.36
C ARG A 323 11.20 -11.67 -10.39
N LEU A 324 11.57 -11.75 -9.11
CA LEU A 324 10.75 -12.37 -8.06
C LEU A 324 9.41 -11.66 -7.89
N THR A 325 9.43 -10.33 -7.85
CA THR A 325 8.22 -9.52 -7.70
C THR A 325 7.30 -9.68 -8.91
N LEU A 326 7.85 -9.67 -10.12
CA LEU A 326 7.10 -9.87 -11.36
C LEU A 326 6.49 -11.26 -11.40
N MET A 327 7.20 -12.27 -10.91
CA MET A 327 6.72 -13.65 -10.93
C MET A 327 5.60 -13.93 -9.92
N VAL A 328 5.55 -13.18 -8.83
CA VAL A 328 4.46 -13.27 -7.83
C VAL A 328 3.23 -12.49 -8.26
N LYS A 329 3.41 -11.45 -9.08
CA LYS A 329 2.31 -10.65 -9.61
C LYS A 329 1.58 -11.38 -10.72
#